data_AF-A0A954FVM5-F1
#
_entry.id   AF-A0A954FVM5-F1
#
_cell.length_a   1.000
_cell.length_b   1.000
_cell.length_c   1.000
_cell.angle_alpha   90.00
_cell.angle_beta   90.00
_cell.angle_gamma   90.00
#
_symmetry.space_group_name_H-M   'P 1'
#
loop_
_entity.id
_entity.type
_entity.pdbx_description
1 polymer ?
#
loop_
_entity_poly.entity_id
_entity_poly.type
_entity_poly.pdbx_seq_one_letter_code
_entity_poly.pdbx_strand_id
1 'polypeptide(L)'
;DLNGNLLVVTGSVPPNDLSTGSVYIFEGAEDWKNYKETIILYSVYSELFDSEFGHSTAAIYGNSLLVAALPSSYLNLDALVYNYNRVNTAEFHLRVVDSPTSTTPAGEVSSLPLNQGNVTEWSSYWVEIWVKSNDLDGQGVLSAELDFNYNTQYTSATDIEFGASFTQNQTGDIYDPSGIIAGLFAETTAADLGTDDYLLFARIKFESLAEDQLNLDLSGKSIGPRTLGFYSSSQEVKLVGDITAVSDAGQFNSARIWANPYDLNDDGAVNFRDLMLFASVYGSVPSESESTYSWFADFDHNNNVNFRDLVSFAANYGKSKLNQLPVNYPPNYPDAWNQLLVVDSQSALQADAPTVTQSAAETVLKTVVEQVRPDLSDRQQEILEQVDIEVVDLAGDTLGRAAAGTIYIDVNAAGRGWFVDATPADHSEFAYASELTLVALPAGEAAAGIDLWTVILHELGHLLGYEHEAIGLMQDTLAPGVRHLPDWDDDSDRFFAGLTEESNLIIF
;
A
#
# COMPACT_ATOMS: atom_id res chain seq x y z
N ASP A 1 -5.87 22.28 37.12
CA ASP A 1 -4.97 21.96 38.25
C ASP A 1 -4.57 20.49 38.10
N LEU A 2 -3.98 19.86 39.13
CA LEU A 2 -3.57 18.44 39.08
C LEU A 2 -4.76 17.44 39.06
N ASN A 3 -6.00 17.91 38.90
CA ASN A 3 -7.21 17.09 38.76
C ASN A 3 -7.90 17.29 37.39
N GLY A 4 -7.17 17.71 36.35
CA GLY A 4 -7.67 17.89 34.98
C GLY A 4 -8.60 19.10 34.73
N ASN A 5 -9.20 19.67 35.77
CA ASN A 5 -10.35 20.59 35.64
C ASN A 5 -10.06 22.02 35.14
N LEU A 6 -8.79 22.43 35.01
CA LEU A 6 -8.42 23.72 34.42
C LEU A 6 -6.92 23.80 34.10
N LEU A 7 -6.54 23.77 32.83
CA LEU A 7 -5.24 24.23 32.36
C LEU A 7 -5.41 25.62 31.73
N VAL A 8 -4.62 26.59 32.16
CA VAL A 8 -4.53 27.92 31.53
C VAL A 8 -3.14 28.01 30.91
N VAL A 9 -3.08 28.14 29.59
CA VAL A 9 -1.82 28.37 28.85
C VAL A 9 -1.77 29.84 28.43
N THR A 10 -0.60 30.46 28.58
CA THR A 10 -0.30 31.85 28.22
C THR A 10 1.07 31.89 27.52
N GLY A 11 1.17 32.67 26.44
CA GLY A 11 2.36 32.78 25.57
C GLY A 11 2.79 34.23 25.35
N SER A 12 4.06 34.46 24.98
CA SER A 12 4.64 35.80 24.86
C SER A 12 5.89 35.86 23.95
N VAL A 13 6.00 36.89 23.11
CA VAL A 13 7.11 37.11 22.14
C VAL A 13 7.43 38.62 22.03
N PRO A 14 8.66 39.05 21.63
CA PRO A 14 9.04 40.48 21.57
C PRO A 14 8.45 41.31 20.40
N PRO A 15 8.53 42.66 20.42
CA PRO A 15 7.57 43.55 19.75
C PRO A 15 7.59 43.70 18.21
N ASN A 16 8.50 43.04 17.47
CA ASN A 16 8.93 43.52 16.14
C ASN A 16 8.72 42.55 14.96
N ASP A 17 7.98 41.45 15.12
CA ASP A 17 7.71 40.51 14.01
C ASP A 17 6.22 40.12 13.96
N LEU A 18 5.61 40.22 12.77
CA LEU A 18 4.14 40.23 12.57
C LEU A 18 3.64 39.08 11.66
N SER A 19 4.17 37.87 11.87
CA SER A 19 3.56 36.64 11.36
C SER A 19 3.87 35.49 12.33
N THR A 20 2.88 34.95 13.05
CA THR A 20 1.83 34.11 12.44
C THR A 20 0.57 34.04 13.32
N GLY A 21 0.66 33.54 14.55
CA GLY A 21 -0.46 33.35 15.50
C GLY A 21 -0.63 31.87 15.88
N SER A 22 -0.39 31.49 17.16
CA SER A 22 -0.47 30.08 17.61
C SER A 22 -0.61 29.89 19.12
N VAL A 23 -1.16 28.72 19.47
CA VAL A 23 -1.41 28.23 20.84
C VAL A 23 -0.67 26.91 20.99
N TYR A 24 -0.06 26.68 22.16
CA TYR A 24 0.53 25.39 22.52
C TYR A 24 -0.37 24.70 23.55
N ILE A 25 -0.59 23.39 23.38
CA ILE A 25 -1.36 22.55 24.31
C ILE A 25 -0.39 21.51 24.89
N PHE A 26 -0.37 21.38 26.21
CA PHE A 26 0.42 20.36 26.91
C PHE A 26 -0.52 19.28 27.43
N GLU A 27 -0.49 18.11 26.79
CA GLU A 27 -1.00 16.86 27.36
C GLU A 27 0.19 15.98 27.75
N GLY A 28 0.12 15.36 28.92
CA GLY A 28 1.29 14.83 29.59
C GLY A 28 1.62 13.39 29.22
N ALA A 29 2.32 13.17 28.10
CA ALA A 29 3.39 12.17 27.97
C ALA A 29 4.07 12.31 26.58
N GLU A 30 5.37 12.63 26.59
CA GLU A 30 6.30 12.67 25.43
C GLU A 30 6.15 13.82 24.38
N ASP A 31 7.13 14.75 24.47
CA ASP A 31 7.61 15.74 23.49
C ASP A 31 6.73 16.89 22.92
N TRP A 32 7.42 18.00 22.61
CA TRP A 32 6.84 19.28 22.18
C TRP A 32 6.63 19.36 20.66
N LYS A 33 5.42 19.69 20.20
CA LYS A 33 5.15 20.12 18.81
C LYS A 33 5.00 21.65 18.70
N ASN A 34 5.38 22.21 17.55
CA ASN A 34 5.70 23.64 17.41
C ASN A 34 4.74 24.37 16.46
N TYR A 35 4.07 25.41 16.94
CA TYR A 35 3.17 26.29 16.15
C TYR A 35 3.50 27.76 16.45
N LYS A 36 3.45 28.66 15.46
CA LYS A 36 4.18 29.94 15.45
C LYS A 36 3.30 31.20 15.73
N GLU A 37 3.71 32.11 16.64
CA GLU A 37 2.88 33.09 17.42
C GLU A 37 2.60 34.51 16.84
N THR A 38 1.62 35.25 17.42
CA THR A 38 1.39 36.74 17.34
C THR A 38 0.49 37.23 18.51
N ILE A 39 0.63 38.50 18.95
CA ILE A 39 0.20 39.09 20.24
C ILE A 39 -0.76 40.31 20.08
N ILE A 40 -1.42 40.75 21.16
CA ILE A 40 -2.09 42.06 21.28
C ILE A 40 -1.58 42.78 22.57
N LEU A 41 -1.81 44.08 22.72
CA LEU A 41 -1.30 44.92 23.82
C LEU A 41 -2.39 45.72 24.54
N TYR A 42 -2.18 45.99 25.84
CA TYR A 42 -3.08 46.77 26.70
C TYR A 42 -2.75 48.28 26.75
N SER A 43 -3.74 49.08 27.15
CA SER A 43 -3.55 50.48 27.55
C SER A 43 -2.96 50.58 28.96
N VAL A 44 -1.96 51.45 29.18
CA VAL A 44 -1.24 51.69 30.46
C VAL A 44 -2.11 52.15 31.64
N TYR A 45 -3.43 52.29 31.43
CA TYR A 45 -4.42 52.68 32.43
C TYR A 45 -5.53 51.64 32.62
N SER A 46 -5.38 50.43 32.04
CA SER A 46 -6.27 49.30 32.29
C SER A 46 -5.90 48.63 33.62
N GLU A 47 -6.87 48.28 34.46
CA GLU A 47 -6.63 47.40 35.62
C GLU A 47 -6.19 45.99 35.18
N LEU A 48 -6.41 45.64 33.92
CA LEU A 48 -5.93 44.42 33.29
C LEU A 48 -4.55 44.57 32.61
N PHE A 49 -3.92 45.76 32.66
CA PHE A 49 -2.57 45.98 32.11
C PHE A 49 -1.50 45.15 32.85
N ASP A 50 -1.69 44.97 34.17
CA ASP A 50 -0.88 44.12 35.04
C ASP A 50 -1.61 42.81 35.43
N SER A 51 -2.68 42.41 34.71
CA SER A 51 -3.31 41.08 34.88
C SER A 51 -2.90 40.16 33.73
N GLU A 52 -2.21 39.08 34.05
CA GLU A 52 -1.35 38.31 33.12
C GLU A 52 -2.10 37.39 32.11
N PHE A 53 -3.12 37.88 31.41
CA PHE A 53 -3.98 37.10 30.50
C PHE A 53 -3.90 37.53 29.03
N GLY A 54 -2.75 37.29 28.39
CA GLY A 54 -2.49 37.66 27.00
C GLY A 54 -3.43 37.02 25.96
N HIS A 55 -4.50 37.74 25.63
CA HIS A 55 -5.07 37.94 24.28
C HIS A 55 -5.50 36.77 23.37
N SER A 56 -5.31 35.52 23.77
CA SER A 56 -6.14 34.39 23.37
C SER A 56 -6.21 33.44 24.55
N THR A 57 -7.37 33.34 25.19
CA THR A 57 -7.56 32.44 26.34
C THR A 57 -8.15 31.12 25.86
N ALA A 58 -7.41 30.04 26.06
CA ALA A 58 -7.92 28.69 25.98
C ALA A 58 -8.30 28.20 27.40
N ALA A 59 -9.48 27.59 27.54
CA ALA A 59 -9.91 26.95 28.77
C ALA A 59 -10.64 25.64 28.44
N ILE A 60 -10.34 24.57 29.19
CA ILE A 60 -11.06 23.30 29.11
C ILE A 60 -12.11 23.30 30.23
N TYR A 61 -13.36 22.97 29.90
CA TYR A 61 -14.47 22.81 30.84
C TYR A 61 -15.29 21.58 30.46
N GLY A 62 -15.08 20.47 31.19
CA GLY A 62 -15.52 19.15 30.74
C GLY A 62 -14.94 18.84 29.36
N ASN A 63 -15.76 18.31 28.46
CA ASN A 63 -15.41 18.07 27.07
C ASN A 63 -15.13 19.35 26.24
N SER A 64 -15.52 20.54 26.69
CA SER A 64 -15.42 21.76 25.88
C SER A 64 -14.06 22.44 25.99
N LEU A 65 -13.28 22.49 24.91
CA LEU A 65 -12.17 23.43 24.74
C LEU A 65 -12.73 24.76 24.20
N LEU A 66 -12.82 25.75 25.09
CA LEU A 66 -13.22 27.11 24.78
C LEU A 66 -11.99 27.93 24.40
N VAL A 67 -11.97 28.51 23.20
CA VAL A 67 -10.93 29.44 22.74
C VAL A 67 -11.57 30.81 22.51
N ALA A 68 -11.24 31.77 23.37
CA ALA A 68 -11.68 33.15 23.26
C ALA A 68 -10.60 34.00 22.58
N ALA A 69 -10.87 34.46 21.37
CA ALA A 69 -10.01 35.36 20.59
C ALA A 69 -10.62 36.76 20.51
N LEU A 70 -9.79 37.79 20.73
CA LEU A 70 -10.19 39.20 20.60
C LEU A 70 -9.65 39.79 19.30
N PRO A 71 -10.49 40.34 18.40
CA PRO A 71 -9.99 41.01 17.20
C PRO A 71 -9.19 42.27 17.56
N SER A 72 -8.08 42.50 16.88
CA SER A 72 -7.12 43.58 17.21
C SER A 72 -7.54 45.00 16.81
N SER A 73 -8.76 45.21 16.31
CA SER A 73 -9.22 46.53 15.81
C SER A 73 -10.26 47.18 16.74
N TYR A 74 -9.91 48.38 17.22
CA TYR A 74 -10.57 49.16 18.28
C TYR A 74 -12.03 49.64 18.03
N LEU A 75 -12.78 49.05 17.09
CA LEU A 75 -14.08 49.60 16.63
C LEU A 75 -15.24 48.59 16.45
N ASN A 76 -15.10 47.31 16.81
CA ASN A 76 -16.25 46.42 17.04
C ASN A 76 -15.98 45.52 18.25
N LEU A 77 -17.02 45.29 19.07
CA LEU A 77 -16.92 44.74 20.44
C LEU A 77 -17.18 43.23 20.55
N ASP A 78 -17.21 42.51 19.43
CA ASP A 78 -17.61 41.12 19.40
C ASP A 78 -16.40 40.19 19.62
N ALA A 79 -16.27 39.67 20.85
CA ALA A 79 -15.32 38.61 21.18
C ALA A 79 -15.75 37.29 20.50
N LEU A 80 -14.83 36.64 19.79
CA LEU A 80 -15.09 35.35 19.16
C LEU A 80 -14.73 34.24 20.13
N VAL A 81 -15.76 33.58 20.68
CA VAL A 81 -15.62 32.37 21.50
C VAL A 81 -15.90 31.17 20.62
N TYR A 82 -14.84 30.43 20.29
CA TYR A 82 -14.93 29.12 19.67
C TYR A 82 -15.12 28.07 20.76
N ASN A 83 -16.03 27.11 20.56
CA ASN A 83 -16.13 25.93 21.40
C ASN A 83 -15.83 24.69 20.56
N TYR A 84 -14.79 23.96 20.95
CA TYR A 84 -14.42 22.67 20.38
C TYR A 84 -14.74 21.59 21.41
N ASN A 85 -15.82 20.84 21.20
CA ASN A 85 -16.12 19.70 22.04
C ASN A 85 -15.14 18.57 21.69
N ARG A 86 -14.24 18.24 22.62
CA ARG A 86 -13.52 16.97 22.64
C ARG A 86 -14.56 15.85 22.76
N VAL A 87 -14.66 15.01 21.75
CA VAL A 87 -15.43 13.77 21.81
C VAL A 87 -14.48 12.64 22.20
N ASN A 88 -14.98 11.64 22.91
CA ASN A 88 -14.25 10.38 23.00
C ASN A 88 -14.21 9.78 21.60
N THR A 89 -13.04 9.34 21.13
CA THR A 89 -12.90 8.65 19.84
C THR A 89 -12.44 7.22 20.04
N ALA A 90 -12.67 6.39 19.03
CA ALA A 90 -12.07 5.06 18.95
C ALA A 90 -11.66 4.76 17.51
N GLU A 91 -10.54 4.07 17.35
CA GLU A 91 -9.99 3.69 16.06
C GLU A 91 -10.04 2.17 15.93
N PHE A 92 -10.59 1.69 14.81
CA PHE A 92 -10.47 0.30 14.39
C PHE A 92 -9.21 0.14 13.53
N HIS A 93 -8.41 -0.88 13.81
CA HIS A 93 -7.26 -1.26 13.01
C HIS A 93 -7.35 -2.72 12.59
N LEU A 94 -7.28 -2.98 11.28
CA LEU A 94 -7.21 -4.33 10.73
C LEU A 94 -5.75 -4.76 10.55
N ARG A 95 -5.47 -6.04 10.82
CA ARG A 95 -4.20 -6.70 10.49
C ARG A 95 -4.45 -8.08 9.87
N VAL A 96 -3.88 -8.31 8.69
CA VAL A 96 -3.81 -9.65 8.08
C VAL A 96 -2.53 -10.33 8.56
N VAL A 97 -2.64 -11.51 9.14
CA VAL A 97 -1.53 -12.29 9.72
C VAL A 97 -1.65 -13.77 9.37
N ASP A 98 -0.54 -14.49 9.23
CA ASP A 98 -0.53 -15.95 9.00
C ASP A 98 -0.99 -16.75 10.24
N SER A 99 -0.74 -16.19 11.41
CA SER A 99 -0.89 -16.85 12.70
C SER A 99 -1.42 -15.86 13.75
N PRO A 100 -2.35 -16.27 14.64
CA PRO A 100 -2.94 -15.37 15.62
C PRO A 100 -1.91 -14.71 16.53
N THR A 101 -1.96 -13.38 16.67
CA THR A 101 -1.01 -12.61 17.47
C THR A 101 -1.05 -13.03 18.95
N SER A 102 0.10 -13.12 19.61
CA SER A 102 0.14 -13.36 21.06
C SER A 102 -0.19 -12.07 21.82
N THR A 103 -1.24 -12.11 22.64
CA THR A 103 -1.73 -10.96 23.44
C THR A 103 -1.42 -11.12 24.92
N THR A 104 -1.57 -10.03 25.69
CA THR A 104 -1.67 -10.12 27.17
C THR A 104 -2.91 -10.93 27.58
N PRO A 105 -3.03 -11.35 28.85
CA PRO A 105 -4.28 -11.96 29.36
C PRO A 105 -5.53 -11.07 29.25
N ALA A 106 -5.36 -9.76 29.07
CA ALA A 106 -6.43 -8.80 28.81
C ALA A 106 -6.80 -8.68 27.31
N GLY A 107 -6.05 -9.34 26.42
CA GLY A 107 -6.26 -9.27 24.97
C GLY A 107 -5.54 -8.09 24.29
N GLU A 108 -4.54 -7.50 24.93
CA GLU A 108 -3.91 -6.25 24.47
C GLU A 108 -2.50 -6.45 23.92
N VAL A 109 -2.04 -5.49 23.10
CA VAL A 109 -0.65 -5.32 22.65
C VAL A 109 -0.26 -3.83 22.59
N SER A 110 0.96 -3.49 22.99
CA SER A 110 1.48 -2.11 22.92
C SER A 110 1.88 -1.64 21.52
N SER A 111 1.94 -2.57 20.56
CA SER A 111 2.20 -2.28 19.15
C SER A 111 1.49 -3.32 18.28
N LEU A 112 0.77 -2.88 17.26
CA LEU A 112 0.09 -3.77 16.33
C LEU A 112 1.08 -4.67 15.57
N PRO A 113 0.70 -5.91 15.23
CA PRO A 113 1.53 -6.80 14.41
C PRO A 113 1.75 -6.23 13.01
N LEU A 114 2.75 -6.79 12.31
CA LEU A 114 3.01 -6.48 10.91
C LEU A 114 1.81 -6.93 10.05
N ASN A 115 1.33 -6.05 9.18
CA ASN A 115 0.26 -6.39 8.25
C ASN A 115 0.82 -7.10 7.02
N GLN A 116 0.30 -8.27 6.67
CA GLN A 116 0.57 -8.90 5.38
C GLN A 116 -0.13 -8.12 4.26
N GLY A 117 0.66 -7.57 3.33
CA GLY A 117 0.12 -6.93 2.12
C GLY A 117 -0.34 -7.93 1.06
N ASN A 118 0.18 -9.16 1.10
CA ASN A 118 -0.04 -10.22 0.11
C ASN A 118 -0.35 -11.54 0.84
N VAL A 119 -1.35 -12.28 0.35
CA VAL A 119 -1.67 -13.67 0.73
C VAL A 119 -1.82 -14.53 -0.53
N THR A 120 -1.80 -15.86 -0.39
CA THR A 120 -1.87 -16.77 -1.54
C THR A 120 -3.18 -17.53 -1.55
N GLU A 121 -3.69 -17.88 -2.73
CA GLU A 121 -5.03 -18.46 -2.87
C GLU A 121 -5.31 -19.63 -1.91
N TRP A 122 -4.33 -20.53 -1.71
CA TRP A 122 -4.52 -21.74 -0.89
C TRP A 122 -4.01 -21.59 0.56
N SER A 123 -3.60 -20.39 0.97
CA SER A 123 -3.21 -20.12 2.36
C SER A 123 -4.43 -19.90 3.25
N SER A 124 -4.32 -20.31 4.52
CA SER A 124 -5.18 -19.78 5.58
C SER A 124 -4.45 -18.67 6.29
N TYR A 125 -5.19 -17.64 6.66
CA TYR A 125 -4.71 -16.46 7.38
C TYR A 125 -5.82 -15.93 8.30
N TRP A 126 -5.46 -15.01 9.17
CA TRP A 126 -6.38 -14.36 10.09
C TRP A 126 -6.47 -12.88 9.80
N VAL A 127 -7.69 -12.35 9.87
CA VAL A 127 -7.98 -10.92 9.91
C VAL A 127 -8.24 -10.56 11.36
N GLU A 128 -7.28 -9.89 11.99
CA GLU A 128 -7.41 -9.38 13.36
C GLU A 128 -7.93 -7.95 13.34
N ILE A 129 -8.97 -7.70 14.13
CA ILE A 129 -9.59 -6.39 14.31
C ILE A 129 -9.26 -5.91 15.73
N TRP A 130 -8.55 -4.79 15.79
CA TRP A 130 -8.09 -4.16 17.03
C TRP A 130 -8.84 -2.84 17.24
N VAL A 131 -9.07 -2.47 18.49
CA VAL A 131 -9.65 -1.19 18.90
C VAL A 131 -8.66 -0.46 19.78
N LYS A 132 -8.49 0.84 19.53
CA LYS A 132 -7.85 1.76 20.47
C LYS A 132 -8.79 2.93 20.76
N SER A 133 -9.08 3.19 22.03
CA SER A 133 -9.92 4.30 22.48
C SER A 133 -9.07 5.48 22.94
N ASN A 134 -9.38 6.68 22.44
CA ASN A 134 -8.90 7.93 22.99
C ASN A 134 -10.05 8.55 23.81
N ASP A 135 -10.28 8.02 25.02
CA ASP A 135 -11.32 8.52 25.93
C ASP A 135 -10.77 9.51 26.95
N LEU A 136 -11.57 10.52 27.31
CA LEU A 136 -11.10 11.62 28.16
C LEU A 136 -10.99 11.24 29.64
N ASP A 137 -11.71 10.19 30.05
CA ASP A 137 -11.80 9.75 31.44
C ASP A 137 -10.96 8.49 31.73
N GLY A 138 -10.32 7.89 30.72
CA GLY A 138 -9.44 6.72 30.85
C GLY A 138 -10.13 5.41 31.26
N GLN A 139 -11.44 5.28 31.04
CA GLN A 139 -12.23 4.12 31.46
C GLN A 139 -12.23 2.98 30.43
N GLY A 140 -11.84 3.27 29.19
CA GLY A 140 -11.63 2.27 28.13
C GLY A 140 -12.90 1.68 27.51
N VAL A 141 -12.69 0.65 26.68
CA VAL A 141 -13.71 0.02 25.84
C VAL A 141 -14.65 -0.88 26.65
N LEU A 142 -15.96 -0.72 26.43
CA LEU A 142 -17.04 -1.57 26.95
C LEU A 142 -17.55 -2.56 25.90
N SER A 143 -17.76 -2.09 24.67
CA SER A 143 -18.26 -2.91 23.57
C SER A 143 -17.71 -2.45 22.23
N ALA A 144 -17.67 -3.34 21.26
CA ALA A 144 -17.42 -3.01 19.86
C ALA A 144 -18.40 -3.77 18.96
N GLU A 145 -18.82 -3.12 17.88
CA GLU A 145 -19.73 -3.63 16.86
C GLU A 145 -19.14 -3.36 15.46
N LEU A 146 -19.30 -4.30 14.54
CA LEU A 146 -18.83 -4.22 13.16
C LEU A 146 -19.73 -5.05 12.22
N ASP A 147 -20.08 -4.49 11.06
CA ASP A 147 -20.47 -5.31 9.90
C ASP A 147 -19.28 -5.33 8.93
N PHE A 148 -18.71 -6.52 8.70
CA PHE A 148 -17.49 -6.71 7.91
C PHE A 148 -17.80 -7.35 6.56
N ASN A 149 -17.14 -6.87 5.51
CA ASN A 149 -17.36 -7.31 4.12
C ASN A 149 -16.03 -7.79 3.53
N TYR A 150 -16.09 -8.75 2.60
CA TYR A 150 -14.95 -9.31 1.87
C TYR A 150 -15.39 -9.87 0.51
N ASN A 151 -14.44 -10.16 -0.36
CA ASN A 151 -14.69 -10.77 -1.66
C ASN A 151 -14.67 -12.30 -1.59
N THR A 152 -15.85 -12.89 -1.32
CA THR A 152 -16.10 -14.34 -1.30
C THR A 152 -15.70 -15.08 -2.58
N GLN A 153 -15.48 -14.38 -3.71
CA GLN A 153 -14.95 -15.03 -4.92
C GLN A 153 -13.56 -15.66 -4.68
N TYR A 154 -12.76 -15.15 -3.75
CA TYR A 154 -11.35 -15.53 -3.60
C TYR A 154 -10.98 -16.12 -2.23
N THR A 155 -11.87 -16.03 -1.24
CA THR A 155 -11.61 -16.47 0.13
C THR A 155 -12.92 -16.57 0.92
N SER A 156 -13.02 -17.56 1.82
CA SER A 156 -14.17 -17.74 2.70
C SER A 156 -13.80 -17.41 4.14
N ALA A 157 -14.66 -16.70 4.87
CA ALA A 157 -14.55 -16.63 6.33
C ALA A 157 -15.08 -17.94 6.95
N THR A 158 -14.33 -18.55 7.88
CA THR A 158 -14.64 -19.88 8.43
C THR A 158 -14.86 -19.92 9.93
N ASP A 159 -14.28 -18.99 10.69
CA ASP A 159 -14.37 -18.96 12.16
C ASP A 159 -14.21 -17.53 12.70
N ILE A 160 -14.71 -17.29 13.92
CA ILE A 160 -14.62 -16.01 14.64
C ILE A 160 -14.11 -16.26 16.06
N GLU A 161 -12.96 -15.68 16.41
CA GLU A 161 -12.42 -15.68 17.78
C GLU A 161 -12.49 -14.28 18.38
N PHE A 162 -13.26 -14.07 19.45
CA PHE A 162 -13.25 -12.80 20.18
C PHE A 162 -11.98 -12.64 21.04
N GLY A 163 -11.54 -11.39 21.22
CA GLY A 163 -10.42 -11.06 22.10
C GLY A 163 -10.70 -11.42 23.56
N ALA A 164 -9.64 -11.73 24.32
CA ALA A 164 -9.73 -12.41 25.61
C ALA A 164 -10.64 -11.74 26.67
N SER A 165 -10.78 -10.40 26.63
CA SER A 165 -11.67 -9.66 27.55
C SER A 165 -13.12 -9.57 27.09
N PHE A 166 -13.39 -9.68 25.79
CA PHE A 166 -14.73 -9.62 25.19
C PHE A 166 -15.49 -10.93 25.41
N THR A 167 -15.97 -11.14 26.64
CA THR A 167 -16.57 -12.41 27.11
C THR A 167 -18.09 -12.39 27.21
N GLN A 168 -18.73 -11.23 27.03
CA GLN A 168 -20.18 -11.06 27.16
C GLN A 168 -20.82 -10.78 25.80
N ASN A 169 -22.08 -11.20 25.65
CA ASN A 169 -22.97 -10.85 24.53
C ASN A 169 -22.35 -11.00 23.12
N GLN A 170 -21.49 -12.01 22.92
CA GLN A 170 -20.85 -12.31 21.64
C GLN A 170 -21.88 -12.70 20.57
N THR A 171 -21.88 -11.99 19.44
CA THR A 171 -22.64 -12.33 18.21
C THR A 171 -21.79 -12.07 16.97
N GLY A 172 -22.10 -12.75 15.86
CA GLY A 172 -21.45 -12.56 14.58
C GLY A 172 -21.83 -13.69 13.63
N ASP A 173 -22.62 -13.37 12.61
CA ASP A 173 -23.10 -14.36 11.64
C ASP A 173 -22.29 -14.25 10.34
N ILE A 174 -21.61 -15.34 9.95
CA ILE A 174 -20.92 -15.42 8.66
C ILE A 174 -21.92 -15.78 7.55
N TYR A 175 -22.09 -14.87 6.59
CA TYR A 175 -22.87 -15.03 5.37
C TYR A 175 -21.93 -15.06 4.16
N ASP A 176 -21.12 -16.11 4.10
CA ASP A 176 -20.06 -16.28 3.10
C ASP A 176 -20.53 -16.12 1.64
N PRO A 177 -21.64 -16.72 1.16
CA PRO A 177 -22.09 -16.55 -0.24
C PRO A 177 -22.42 -15.11 -0.66
N SER A 178 -22.41 -14.15 0.27
CA SER A 178 -22.53 -12.71 0.01
C SER A 178 -21.27 -11.91 0.38
N GLY A 179 -20.26 -12.54 0.96
CA GLY A 179 -19.03 -11.89 1.43
C GLY A 179 -19.25 -11.01 2.67
N ILE A 180 -20.16 -11.39 3.57
CA ILE A 180 -20.60 -10.56 4.70
C ILE A 180 -20.42 -11.32 6.03
N ILE A 181 -19.98 -10.61 7.07
CA ILE A 181 -20.12 -10.99 8.47
C ILE A 181 -20.95 -9.91 9.13
N ALA A 182 -22.17 -10.25 9.55
CA ALA A 182 -23.14 -9.29 10.06
C ALA A 182 -23.26 -9.37 11.59
N GLY A 183 -23.41 -8.21 12.24
CA GLY A 183 -23.61 -8.10 13.68
C GLY A 183 -22.45 -8.70 14.49
N LEU A 184 -21.20 -8.52 14.04
CA LEU A 184 -20.02 -8.90 14.80
C LEU A 184 -19.93 -7.96 16.01
N PHE A 185 -20.28 -8.46 17.19
CA PHE A 185 -20.44 -7.68 18.40
C PHE A 185 -19.98 -8.47 19.63
N ALA A 186 -19.37 -7.77 20.60
CA ALA A 186 -19.14 -8.32 21.92
C ALA A 186 -18.92 -7.22 22.97
N GLU A 187 -19.08 -7.62 24.23
CA GLU A 187 -18.93 -6.78 25.42
C GLU A 187 -17.87 -7.33 26.39
N THR A 188 -17.23 -6.42 27.12
CA THR A 188 -16.34 -6.71 28.25
C THR A 188 -16.93 -6.20 29.56
N THR A 189 -16.43 -6.71 30.70
CA THR A 189 -16.75 -6.21 32.05
C THR A 189 -15.52 -5.66 32.79
N ALA A 190 -14.35 -5.74 32.17
CA ALA A 190 -13.15 -5.07 32.63
C ALA A 190 -13.16 -3.61 32.15
N ALA A 191 -12.58 -2.74 32.97
CA ALA A 191 -12.36 -1.34 32.65
C ALA A 191 -10.90 -1.10 32.23
N ASP A 192 -10.62 0.12 31.79
CA ASP A 192 -9.30 0.66 31.45
C ASP A 192 -8.66 0.01 30.19
N LEU A 193 -9.41 -0.84 29.47
CA LEU A 193 -8.94 -1.58 28.30
C LEU A 193 -8.89 -0.72 27.03
N GLY A 194 -7.84 -0.89 26.23
CA GLY A 194 -7.67 -0.23 24.93
C GLY A 194 -7.35 1.27 25.01
N THR A 195 -6.98 1.77 26.19
CA THR A 195 -6.65 3.18 26.46
C THR A 195 -5.21 3.48 26.03
N ASP A 196 -4.24 2.84 26.69
CA ASP A 196 -2.81 2.93 26.37
C ASP A 196 -2.41 2.00 25.22
N ASP A 197 -2.89 0.75 25.25
CA ASP A 197 -2.55 -0.32 24.31
C ASP A 197 -3.65 -0.56 23.26
N TYR A 198 -3.37 -1.39 22.24
CA TYR A 198 -4.36 -1.86 21.28
C TYR A 198 -5.07 -3.11 21.82
N LEU A 199 -6.39 -3.03 21.97
CA LEU A 199 -7.23 -4.14 22.44
C LEU A 199 -7.71 -4.98 21.26
N LEU A 200 -7.48 -6.29 21.29
CA LEU A 200 -8.05 -7.21 20.30
C LEU A 200 -9.57 -7.28 20.51
N PHE A 201 -10.34 -6.91 19.49
CA PHE A 201 -11.79 -7.09 19.48
C PHE A 201 -12.16 -8.50 19.02
N ALA A 202 -11.74 -8.86 17.80
CA ALA A 202 -12.03 -10.15 17.21
C ALA A 202 -10.98 -10.54 16.17
N ARG A 203 -10.95 -11.83 15.84
CA ARG A 203 -10.24 -12.40 14.70
C ARG A 203 -11.25 -13.13 13.84
N ILE A 204 -11.08 -13.02 12.54
CA ILE A 204 -11.83 -13.80 11.57
C ILE A 204 -10.81 -14.71 10.87
N LYS A 205 -11.05 -16.02 10.91
CA LYS A 205 -10.25 -16.97 10.14
C LYS A 205 -10.72 -16.96 8.70
N PHE A 206 -9.77 -16.87 7.78
CA PHE A 206 -10.01 -17.01 6.35
C PHE A 206 -9.32 -18.26 5.81
N GLU A 207 -10.01 -18.97 4.94
CA GLU A 207 -9.56 -20.21 4.30
C GLU A 207 -10.04 -20.28 2.85
N SER A 208 -9.30 -21.05 2.07
CA SER A 208 -9.65 -21.38 0.70
C SER A 208 -10.61 -22.59 0.68
N LEU A 209 -11.89 -22.35 0.40
CA LEU A 209 -12.95 -23.37 0.30
C LEU A 209 -13.32 -23.66 -1.16
N ALA A 210 -13.99 -24.80 -1.39
CA ALA A 210 -14.25 -25.32 -2.75
C ALA A 210 -15.04 -24.37 -3.67
N GLU A 211 -15.74 -23.39 -3.12
CA GLU A 211 -16.48 -22.36 -3.85
C GLU A 211 -15.63 -21.17 -4.32
N ASP A 212 -14.58 -20.76 -3.60
CA ASP A 212 -13.72 -19.66 -4.07
C ASP A 212 -12.76 -20.14 -5.15
N GLN A 213 -12.39 -19.23 -6.06
CA GLN A 213 -11.48 -19.53 -7.16
C GLN A 213 -10.80 -18.25 -7.68
N LEU A 214 -9.48 -18.26 -7.70
CA LEU A 214 -8.64 -17.22 -8.30
C LEU A 214 -7.87 -17.79 -9.50
N ASN A 215 -8.56 -17.88 -10.64
CA ASN A 215 -8.01 -18.46 -11.87
C ASN A 215 -6.78 -17.69 -12.40
N LEU A 216 -5.89 -18.44 -13.06
CA LEU A 216 -4.85 -17.89 -13.93
C LEU A 216 -5.49 -17.17 -15.14
N ASP A 217 -5.12 -15.91 -15.39
CA ASP A 217 -5.50 -15.20 -16.60
C ASP A 217 -4.55 -15.59 -17.74
N LEU A 218 -4.80 -16.75 -18.32
CA LEU A 218 -4.01 -17.31 -19.42
C LEU A 218 -3.92 -16.38 -20.65
N SER A 219 -4.91 -15.51 -20.85
CA SER A 219 -4.96 -14.52 -21.93
C SER A 219 -4.08 -13.31 -21.64
N GLY A 220 -4.22 -12.70 -20.47
CA GLY A 220 -3.41 -11.57 -20.01
C GLY A 220 -2.05 -11.98 -19.44
N LYS A 221 -1.68 -13.26 -19.53
CA LYS A 221 -0.50 -13.87 -18.90
C LYS A 221 -0.37 -13.53 -17.40
N SER A 222 -1.45 -13.40 -16.62
CA SER A 222 -1.42 -12.85 -15.24
C SER A 222 -1.88 -13.85 -14.17
N ILE A 223 -1.34 -13.74 -12.95
CA ILE A 223 -1.74 -14.53 -11.77
C ILE A 223 -2.47 -13.69 -10.69
N GLY A 224 -2.77 -12.42 -10.98
CA GLY A 224 -3.20 -11.45 -9.97
C GLY A 224 -2.44 -10.13 -10.08
N PRO A 225 -2.43 -9.30 -9.01
CA PRO A 225 -3.17 -9.52 -7.76
C PRO A 225 -4.67 -9.34 -7.94
N ARG A 226 -5.45 -9.76 -6.95
CA ARG A 226 -6.84 -9.31 -6.74
C ARG A 226 -7.00 -8.75 -5.32
N THR A 227 -7.92 -7.81 -5.14
CA THR A 227 -8.18 -7.20 -3.83
C THR A 227 -9.20 -8.04 -3.07
N LEU A 228 -8.89 -8.36 -1.80
CA LEU A 228 -9.78 -9.13 -0.92
C LEU A 228 -11.04 -8.37 -0.47
N GLY A 229 -11.12 -7.06 -0.74
CA GLY A 229 -12.34 -6.28 -0.56
C GLY A 229 -12.76 -6.09 0.90
N PHE A 230 -11.80 -6.05 1.82
CA PHE A 230 -12.05 -5.85 3.24
C PHE A 230 -12.52 -4.42 3.53
N TYR A 231 -13.75 -4.26 4.02
CA TYR A 231 -14.27 -2.98 4.52
C TYR A 231 -15.38 -3.17 5.57
N SER A 232 -15.54 -2.17 6.45
CA SER A 232 -16.70 -2.07 7.34
C SER A 232 -17.89 -1.39 6.64
N SER A 233 -19.09 -1.97 6.70
CA SER A 233 -20.32 -1.27 6.30
C SER A 233 -21.00 -0.54 7.47
N SER A 234 -20.72 -0.96 8.70
CA SER A 234 -21.17 -0.38 9.97
C SER A 234 -20.08 -0.61 11.02
N GLN A 235 -19.88 0.34 11.95
CA GLN A 235 -18.97 0.17 13.07
C GLN A 235 -19.33 1.09 14.25
N GLU A 236 -19.37 0.55 15.47
CA GLU A 236 -19.57 1.32 16.71
C GLU A 236 -18.58 0.84 17.78
N VAL A 237 -18.08 1.77 18.61
CA VAL A 237 -17.40 1.44 19.87
C VAL A 237 -18.12 2.18 20.98
N LYS A 238 -18.44 1.44 22.05
CA LYS A 238 -18.90 2.04 23.30
C LYS A 238 -17.82 1.91 24.35
N LEU A 239 -17.70 2.95 25.15
CA LEU A 239 -16.81 3.02 26.29
C LEU A 239 -17.58 2.71 27.58
N VAL A 240 -16.84 2.44 28.65
CA VAL A 240 -17.43 2.24 29.97
C VAL A 240 -18.34 3.43 30.34
N GLY A 241 -19.50 3.12 30.90
CA GLY A 241 -20.58 4.08 31.11
C GLY A 241 -21.60 4.16 29.96
N ASP A 242 -21.55 3.27 28.96
CA ASP A 242 -22.45 3.24 27.78
C ASP A 242 -22.31 4.50 26.92
N ILE A 243 -21.08 5.00 26.78
CA ILE A 243 -20.74 6.21 26.02
C ILE A 243 -20.29 5.79 24.62
N THR A 244 -21.11 6.03 23.60
CA THR A 244 -20.70 5.85 22.19
C THR A 244 -19.53 6.79 21.86
N ALA A 245 -18.40 6.20 21.46
CA ALA A 245 -17.26 6.93 20.92
C ALA A 245 -17.51 7.27 19.45
N VAL A 246 -16.94 8.40 18.98
CA VAL A 246 -16.88 8.68 17.56
C VAL A 246 -15.82 7.77 16.94
N SER A 247 -16.27 6.78 16.17
CA SER A 247 -15.39 5.88 15.44
C SER A 247 -14.98 6.52 14.11
N ASP A 248 -13.68 6.57 13.82
CA ASP A 248 -13.22 6.93 12.47
C ASP A 248 -13.36 5.71 11.56
N ALA A 249 -13.84 5.91 10.33
CA ALA A 249 -14.02 4.85 9.35
C ALA A 249 -12.63 4.46 8.80
N GLY A 250 -11.92 3.66 9.59
CA GLY A 250 -10.53 3.31 9.36
C GLY A 250 -10.30 2.80 7.93
N GLN A 251 -9.22 3.24 7.29
CA GLN A 251 -8.84 2.69 6.00
C GLN A 251 -8.38 1.23 6.20
N PHE A 252 -9.30 0.31 5.95
CA PHE A 252 -9.04 -1.12 5.85
C PHE A 252 -8.16 -1.39 4.63
N ASN A 253 -6.84 -1.27 4.82
CA ASN A 253 -5.85 -1.61 3.81
C ASN A 253 -5.95 -3.11 3.48
N SER A 254 -6.76 -3.41 2.46
CA SER A 254 -7.02 -4.77 2.01
C SER A 254 -5.75 -5.42 1.50
N ALA A 255 -5.41 -6.59 2.04
CA ALA A 255 -4.38 -7.43 1.43
C ALA A 255 -4.80 -7.87 0.02
N ARG A 256 -3.78 -8.10 -0.81
CA ARG A 256 -3.90 -8.64 -2.16
C ARG A 256 -3.78 -10.17 -2.10
N ILE A 257 -4.53 -10.86 -2.95
CA ILE A 257 -4.50 -12.31 -3.10
C ILE A 257 -3.98 -12.69 -4.50
N TRP A 258 -3.21 -13.78 -4.54
CA TRP A 258 -2.46 -14.25 -5.71
C TRP A 258 -2.79 -15.69 -6.04
N ALA A 259 -2.99 -15.99 -7.33
CA ALA A 259 -3.27 -17.34 -7.82
C ALA A 259 -2.07 -18.27 -7.59
N ASN A 260 -2.34 -19.57 -7.56
CA ASN A 260 -1.28 -20.59 -7.47
C ASN A 260 -0.80 -21.01 -8.88
N PRO A 261 0.36 -20.53 -9.39
CA PRO A 261 0.81 -20.86 -10.75
C PRO A 261 1.06 -22.36 -10.98
N TYR A 262 1.28 -23.16 -9.94
CA TYR A 262 1.48 -24.61 -10.07
C TYR A 262 0.20 -25.37 -10.46
N ASP A 263 -0.98 -24.78 -10.25
CA ASP A 263 -2.29 -25.33 -10.61
C ASP A 263 -2.65 -24.87 -12.03
N LEU A 264 -1.84 -25.28 -13.01
CA LEU A 264 -1.88 -24.76 -14.39
C LEU A 264 -3.24 -24.88 -15.08
N ASN A 265 -4.13 -25.76 -14.62
CA ASN A 265 -5.48 -25.92 -15.17
C ASN A 265 -6.62 -25.36 -14.30
N ASP A 266 -6.29 -24.67 -13.20
CA ASP A 266 -7.25 -24.13 -12.23
C ASP A 266 -8.25 -25.16 -11.65
N ASP A 267 -7.87 -26.46 -11.53
CA ASP A 267 -8.73 -27.51 -10.95
C ASP A 267 -8.62 -27.72 -9.42
N GLY A 268 -7.83 -26.86 -8.76
CA GLY A 268 -7.68 -26.76 -7.30
C GLY A 268 -6.67 -27.75 -6.72
N ALA A 269 -5.85 -28.39 -7.55
CA ALA A 269 -4.96 -29.47 -7.15
C ALA A 269 -3.78 -29.68 -8.12
N VAL A 270 -2.54 -29.40 -7.69
CA VAL A 270 -1.33 -29.64 -8.49
C VAL A 270 -1.17 -31.15 -8.73
N ASN A 271 -1.54 -31.63 -9.91
CA ASN A 271 -1.69 -33.06 -10.18
C ASN A 271 -1.14 -33.49 -11.55
N PHE A 272 -1.49 -34.70 -12.00
CA PHE A 272 -1.04 -35.25 -13.27
C PHE A 272 -1.50 -34.42 -14.47
N ARG A 273 -2.63 -33.70 -14.36
CA ARG A 273 -3.14 -32.81 -15.43
C ARG A 273 -2.20 -31.63 -15.66
N ASP A 274 -1.77 -30.99 -14.59
CA ASP A 274 -0.82 -29.87 -14.61
C ASP A 274 0.55 -30.34 -15.07
N LEU A 275 0.98 -31.53 -14.63
CA LEU A 275 2.20 -32.15 -15.13
C LEU A 275 2.14 -32.38 -16.65
N MET A 276 0.98 -32.73 -17.20
CA MET A 276 0.80 -32.90 -18.65
C MET A 276 0.79 -31.55 -19.39
N LEU A 277 0.27 -30.47 -18.79
CA LEU A 277 0.37 -29.11 -19.33
C LEU A 277 1.83 -28.63 -19.31
N PHE A 278 2.49 -28.69 -18.16
CA PHE A 278 3.92 -28.40 -17.99
C PHE A 278 4.78 -29.19 -18.99
N ALA A 279 4.58 -30.51 -19.10
CA ALA A 279 5.32 -31.35 -20.03
C ALA A 279 5.06 -31.04 -21.52
N SER A 280 3.95 -30.38 -21.86
CA SER A 280 3.67 -29.94 -23.22
C SER A 280 4.49 -28.72 -23.65
N VAL A 281 5.00 -27.95 -22.68
CA VAL A 281 5.86 -26.77 -22.84
C VAL A 281 7.28 -26.98 -22.29
N TYR A 282 7.64 -28.21 -21.90
CA TYR A 282 8.98 -28.45 -21.38
C TYR A 282 10.06 -28.25 -22.46
N GLY A 283 11.00 -27.36 -22.19
CA GLY A 283 12.06 -26.96 -23.10
C GLY A 283 11.67 -25.84 -24.07
N SER A 284 10.50 -25.20 -23.93
CA SER A 284 10.21 -23.95 -24.64
C SER A 284 10.76 -22.73 -23.92
N VAL A 285 11.12 -21.73 -24.71
CA VAL A 285 11.40 -20.35 -24.28
C VAL A 285 10.05 -19.63 -24.29
N PRO A 286 9.49 -19.17 -23.15
CA PRO A 286 8.20 -18.50 -23.11
C PRO A 286 8.04 -17.34 -24.09
N SER A 287 9.09 -16.55 -24.31
CA SER A 287 9.08 -15.45 -25.30
C SER A 287 8.95 -15.89 -26.76
N GLU A 288 9.31 -17.12 -27.09
CA GLU A 288 9.25 -17.67 -28.45
C GLU A 288 8.06 -18.63 -28.62
N SER A 289 7.19 -18.75 -27.61
CA SER A 289 6.19 -19.80 -27.50
C SER A 289 4.76 -19.29 -27.72
N GLU A 290 4.12 -19.80 -28.78
CA GLU A 290 2.68 -19.66 -29.05
C GLU A 290 1.78 -20.36 -28.00
N SER A 291 2.36 -21.03 -27.00
CA SER A 291 1.61 -21.73 -25.96
C SER A 291 1.26 -20.80 -24.79
N THR A 292 -0.03 -20.63 -24.55
CA THR A 292 -0.57 -19.89 -23.38
C THR A 292 -0.04 -20.38 -22.04
N TYR A 293 0.43 -21.63 -21.95
CA TYR A 293 0.98 -22.20 -20.72
C TYR A 293 2.48 -22.00 -20.53
N SER A 294 3.23 -21.60 -21.57
CA SER A 294 4.70 -21.53 -21.45
C SER A 294 5.14 -20.48 -20.44
N TRP A 295 4.44 -19.34 -20.37
CA TRP A 295 4.74 -18.28 -19.40
C TRP A 295 4.43 -18.69 -17.95
N PHE A 296 3.40 -19.51 -17.72
CA PHE A 296 3.03 -19.98 -16.38
C PHE A 296 3.88 -21.16 -15.90
N ALA A 297 4.40 -21.97 -16.83
CA ALA A 297 5.26 -23.11 -16.55
C ALA A 297 6.73 -22.72 -16.29
N ASP A 298 7.11 -21.48 -16.56
CA ASP A 298 8.37 -20.87 -16.14
C ASP A 298 8.21 -20.38 -14.70
N PHE A 299 8.57 -21.24 -13.75
CA PHE A 299 8.29 -21.04 -12.33
C PHE A 299 9.38 -20.25 -11.61
N ASP A 300 10.48 -19.86 -12.27
CA ASP A 300 11.42 -18.87 -11.73
C ASP A 300 11.57 -17.61 -12.63
N HIS A 301 10.80 -17.52 -13.72
CA HIS A 301 10.80 -16.45 -14.74
C HIS A 301 12.15 -16.22 -15.42
N ASN A 302 12.95 -17.29 -15.60
CA ASN A 302 14.23 -17.20 -16.31
C ASN A 302 14.12 -17.18 -17.85
N ASN A 303 12.89 -17.16 -18.39
CA ASN A 303 12.52 -17.30 -19.80
C ASN A 303 12.93 -18.67 -20.41
N ASN A 304 12.98 -19.76 -19.62
CA ASN A 304 13.18 -21.13 -20.13
C ASN A 304 12.45 -22.15 -19.25
N VAL A 305 11.42 -22.81 -19.77
CA VAL A 305 10.74 -23.91 -19.05
C VAL A 305 11.67 -25.13 -19.02
N ASN A 306 12.30 -25.42 -17.88
CA ASN A 306 13.38 -26.39 -17.79
C ASN A 306 13.31 -27.29 -16.53
N PHE A 307 14.43 -27.96 -16.23
CA PHE A 307 14.53 -28.88 -15.10
C PHE A 307 14.34 -28.19 -13.74
N ARG A 308 14.70 -26.90 -13.61
CA ARG A 308 14.46 -26.13 -12.38
C ARG A 308 12.96 -26.02 -12.09
N ASP A 309 12.19 -25.66 -13.10
CA ASP A 309 10.74 -25.54 -13.04
C ASP A 309 10.08 -26.89 -12.73
N LEU A 310 10.59 -27.97 -13.30
CA LEU A 310 10.14 -29.32 -12.97
C LEU A 310 10.41 -29.68 -11.50
N VAL A 311 11.51 -29.20 -10.91
CA VAL A 311 11.80 -29.39 -9.47
C VAL A 311 10.84 -28.56 -8.61
N SER A 312 10.59 -27.29 -8.97
CA SER A 312 9.61 -26.41 -8.30
C SER A 312 8.20 -27.00 -8.34
N PHE A 313 7.78 -27.51 -9.51
CA PHE A 313 6.53 -28.24 -9.70
C PHE A 313 6.47 -29.52 -8.85
N ALA A 314 7.52 -30.36 -8.90
CA ALA A 314 7.57 -31.60 -8.14
C ALA A 314 7.54 -31.39 -6.62
N ALA A 315 8.07 -30.27 -6.12
CA ALA A 315 7.98 -29.86 -4.71
C ALA A 315 6.55 -29.45 -4.27
N ASN A 316 5.63 -29.27 -5.23
CA ASN A 316 4.24 -28.91 -5.02
C ASN A 316 3.23 -29.98 -5.48
N TYR A 317 3.69 -31.01 -6.19
CA TYR A 317 2.85 -32.10 -6.68
C TYR A 317 2.08 -32.83 -5.55
N GLY A 318 0.78 -32.99 -5.74
CA GLY A 318 -0.15 -33.59 -4.77
C GLY A 318 -0.65 -32.63 -3.69
N LYS A 319 -0.21 -31.36 -3.68
CA LYS A 319 -0.87 -30.31 -2.90
C LYS A 319 -2.15 -29.90 -3.59
N SER A 320 -3.17 -29.58 -2.81
CA SER A 320 -4.45 -29.11 -3.31
C SER A 320 -5.07 -28.17 -2.31
N LYS A 321 -5.88 -27.23 -2.80
CA LYS A 321 -6.70 -26.33 -1.99
C LYS A 321 -7.42 -27.05 -0.83
N LEU A 322 -8.02 -28.21 -1.11
CA LEU A 322 -8.74 -29.04 -0.13
C LEU A 322 -7.87 -29.77 0.91
N ASN A 323 -6.57 -29.95 0.68
CA ASN A 323 -5.68 -30.62 1.65
C ASN A 323 -4.83 -29.65 2.47
N GLN A 324 -4.92 -28.34 2.17
CA GLN A 324 -4.30 -27.23 2.92
C GLN A 324 -2.80 -27.44 3.20
N LEU A 325 -2.10 -28.21 2.36
CA LEU A 325 -0.65 -28.36 2.47
C LEU A 325 0.02 -27.08 1.94
N PRO A 326 0.88 -26.41 2.73
CA PRO A 326 1.52 -25.16 2.32
C PRO A 326 2.24 -25.28 0.98
N VAL A 327 1.94 -24.39 0.05
CA VAL A 327 2.61 -24.34 -1.26
C VAL A 327 4.03 -23.77 -1.08
N ASN A 328 4.99 -24.37 -1.77
CA ASN A 328 6.39 -23.99 -1.75
C ASN A 328 6.61 -23.04 -2.94
N TYR A 329 6.41 -21.75 -2.71
CA TYR A 329 6.73 -20.70 -3.67
C TYR A 329 8.25 -20.40 -3.69
N PRO A 330 8.81 -19.99 -4.83
CA PRO A 330 10.20 -19.54 -4.90
C PRO A 330 10.35 -18.14 -4.27
N PRO A 331 11.59 -17.71 -3.93
CA PRO A 331 11.82 -16.46 -3.20
C PRO A 331 11.39 -15.18 -3.93
N ASN A 332 11.25 -15.21 -5.26
CA ASN A 332 10.83 -14.09 -6.10
C ASN A 332 9.30 -14.06 -6.35
N TYR A 333 8.52 -14.92 -5.70
CA TYR A 333 7.05 -14.90 -5.80
C TYR A 333 6.44 -13.97 -4.73
N PRO A 334 5.41 -13.17 -5.07
CA PRO A 334 4.73 -13.08 -6.37
C PRO A 334 5.38 -12.09 -7.36
N ASP A 335 6.40 -11.34 -6.92
CA ASP A 335 6.91 -10.15 -7.59
C ASP A 335 7.35 -10.40 -9.04
N ALA A 336 8.06 -11.49 -9.31
CA ALA A 336 8.49 -11.86 -10.69
C ALA A 336 7.32 -12.21 -11.64
N TRP A 337 6.15 -12.60 -11.12
CA TRP A 337 4.95 -12.79 -11.94
C TRP A 337 4.22 -11.46 -12.21
N ASN A 338 4.57 -10.42 -11.47
CA ASN A 338 3.91 -9.13 -11.40
C ASN A 338 4.91 -7.97 -11.55
N GLN A 339 5.83 -8.12 -12.51
CA GLN A 339 6.65 -7.05 -13.09
C GLN A 339 5.74 -6.05 -13.82
N LEU A 340 4.93 -5.34 -13.03
CA LEU A 340 4.01 -4.28 -13.44
C LEU A 340 4.60 -2.97 -12.97
N LEU A 341 4.91 -2.07 -13.90
CA LEU A 341 5.01 -0.66 -13.55
C LEU A 341 3.61 -0.10 -13.35
N VAL A 342 3.32 0.49 -12.20
CA VAL A 342 2.04 1.16 -11.92
C VAL A 342 2.23 2.67 -11.74
N VAL A 343 1.14 3.45 -11.74
CA VAL A 343 1.21 4.87 -11.43
C VAL A 343 1.37 5.10 -9.93
N ASP A 344 2.13 6.14 -9.54
CA ASP A 344 2.05 6.71 -8.20
C ASP A 344 0.60 7.08 -7.84
N SER A 345 0.06 6.33 -6.88
CA SER A 345 -1.29 6.44 -6.32
C SER A 345 -1.76 7.85 -5.92
N GLN A 346 -0.85 8.80 -5.66
CA GLN A 346 -1.23 10.19 -5.34
C GLN A 346 -1.63 11.01 -6.59
N SER A 347 -1.44 10.46 -7.79
CA SER A 347 -1.68 11.14 -9.07
C SER A 347 -3.15 11.12 -9.48
N ALA A 348 -3.74 12.30 -9.68
CA ALA A 348 -5.14 12.46 -10.08
C ALA A 348 -5.39 12.03 -11.55
N LEU A 349 -6.59 11.47 -11.81
CA LEU A 349 -7.05 11.09 -13.14
C LEU A 349 -7.31 12.30 -14.05
N GLN A 350 -7.09 12.13 -15.36
CA GLN A 350 -7.33 13.14 -16.39
C GLN A 350 -8.65 12.85 -17.14
N ALA A 351 -9.50 13.87 -17.29
CA ALA A 351 -10.84 13.71 -17.86
C ALA A 351 -10.88 13.36 -19.37
N ASP A 352 -9.80 13.63 -20.09
CA ASP A 352 -9.57 13.28 -21.51
C ASP A 352 -8.11 12.79 -21.66
N ALA A 353 -7.75 11.69 -21.00
CA ALA A 353 -6.41 11.10 -21.02
C ALA A 353 -5.95 10.73 -22.45
N PRO A 354 -4.85 11.31 -22.97
CA PRO A 354 -4.31 10.92 -24.28
C PRO A 354 -3.93 9.44 -24.35
N THR A 355 -4.51 8.74 -25.33
CA THR A 355 -4.20 7.34 -25.61
C THR A 355 -2.96 7.18 -26.48
N VAL A 356 -2.15 6.16 -26.22
CA VAL A 356 -1.06 5.76 -27.12
C VAL A 356 -1.60 4.88 -28.25
N THR A 357 -0.96 4.94 -29.42
CA THR A 357 -1.25 4.02 -30.54
C THR A 357 -0.16 2.98 -30.66
N GLN A 358 -0.50 1.78 -31.13
CA GLN A 358 0.45 0.70 -31.41
C GLN A 358 1.70 1.20 -32.16
N SER A 359 1.52 1.93 -33.26
CA SER A 359 2.63 2.51 -34.05
C SER A 359 3.48 3.54 -33.31
N ALA A 360 2.91 4.24 -32.31
CA ALA A 360 3.68 5.17 -31.48
C ALA A 360 4.54 4.40 -30.46
N ALA A 361 3.97 3.38 -29.80
CA ALA A 361 4.71 2.51 -28.90
C ALA A 361 5.87 1.79 -29.61
N GLU A 362 5.64 1.23 -30.80
CA GLU A 362 6.68 0.64 -31.66
C GLU A 362 7.80 1.64 -32.02
N THR A 363 7.43 2.90 -32.29
CA THR A 363 8.40 3.96 -32.62
C THR A 363 9.25 4.34 -31.41
N VAL A 364 8.64 4.44 -30.22
CA VAL A 364 9.38 4.71 -28.97
C VAL A 364 10.26 3.51 -28.61
N LEU A 365 9.75 2.27 -28.64
CA LEU A 365 10.57 1.06 -28.42
C LEU A 365 11.82 1.05 -29.28
N LYS A 366 11.66 1.24 -30.59
CA LYS A 366 12.81 1.29 -31.50
C LYS A 366 13.82 2.37 -31.09
N THR A 367 13.33 3.54 -30.66
CA THR A 367 14.19 4.67 -30.26
C THR A 367 14.92 4.37 -28.94
N VAL A 368 14.23 3.78 -27.95
CA VAL A 368 14.84 3.32 -26.68
C VAL A 368 15.92 2.28 -26.97
N VAL A 369 15.60 1.24 -27.75
CA VAL A 369 16.55 0.18 -28.12
C VAL A 369 17.77 0.76 -28.86
N GLU A 370 17.58 1.68 -29.81
CA GLU A 370 18.70 2.32 -30.53
C GLU A 370 19.58 3.18 -29.60
N GLN A 371 19.02 3.77 -28.54
CA GLN A 371 19.75 4.56 -27.54
C GLN A 371 20.56 3.69 -26.56
N VAL A 372 19.99 2.61 -26.01
CA VAL A 372 20.65 1.78 -24.98
C VAL A 372 21.55 0.68 -25.55
N ARG A 373 21.39 0.32 -26.83
CA ARG A 373 22.20 -0.72 -27.50
C ARG A 373 23.73 -0.59 -27.32
N PRO A 374 24.36 0.61 -27.34
CA PRO A 374 25.81 0.74 -27.17
C PRO A 374 26.34 0.20 -25.84
N ASP A 375 25.50 0.23 -24.80
CA ASP A 375 25.89 -0.02 -23.40
C ASP A 375 25.49 -1.44 -22.95
N LEU A 376 24.99 -2.25 -23.88
CA LEU A 376 24.51 -3.61 -23.64
C LEU A 376 25.43 -4.67 -24.24
N SER A 377 25.63 -5.78 -23.52
CA SER A 377 26.39 -6.94 -24.01
C SER A 377 25.75 -7.57 -25.24
N ASP A 378 26.56 -8.27 -26.06
CA ASP A 378 26.08 -8.98 -27.27
C ASP A 378 24.83 -9.83 -26.99
N ARG A 379 24.77 -10.50 -25.83
CA ARG A 379 23.63 -11.33 -25.43
C ARG A 379 22.38 -10.53 -25.08
N GLN A 380 22.53 -9.37 -24.46
CA GLN A 380 21.40 -8.47 -24.20
C GLN A 380 20.88 -7.86 -25.51
N GLN A 381 21.77 -7.52 -26.46
CA GLN A 381 21.37 -7.07 -27.79
C GLN A 381 20.60 -8.15 -28.57
N GLU A 382 21.01 -9.43 -28.50
CA GLU A 382 20.26 -10.55 -29.08
C GLU A 382 18.83 -10.70 -28.52
N ILE A 383 18.63 -10.36 -27.23
CA ILE A 383 17.30 -10.35 -26.60
C ILE A 383 16.49 -9.18 -27.15
N LEU A 384 17.07 -7.97 -27.20
CA LEU A 384 16.38 -6.77 -27.69
C LEU A 384 15.95 -6.84 -29.16
N GLU A 385 16.67 -7.59 -30.00
CA GLU A 385 16.27 -7.81 -31.40
C GLU A 385 15.02 -8.70 -31.57
N GLN A 386 14.51 -9.28 -30.48
CA GLN A 386 13.33 -10.17 -30.44
C GLN A 386 12.19 -9.61 -29.58
N VAL A 387 12.31 -8.37 -29.08
CA VAL A 387 11.28 -7.76 -28.23
C VAL A 387 10.11 -7.24 -29.07
N ASP A 388 8.92 -7.75 -28.79
CA ASP A 388 7.66 -7.23 -29.31
C ASP A 388 7.04 -6.22 -28.33
N ILE A 389 6.10 -5.40 -28.81
CA ILE A 389 5.34 -4.46 -27.98
C ILE A 389 3.87 -4.44 -28.42
N GLU A 390 2.95 -4.49 -27.45
CA GLU A 390 1.50 -4.46 -27.70
C GLU A 390 0.82 -3.40 -26.82
N VAL A 391 0.00 -2.54 -27.42
CA VAL A 391 -0.86 -1.59 -26.70
C VAL A 391 -2.21 -2.25 -26.40
N VAL A 392 -2.52 -2.38 -25.10
CA VAL A 392 -3.72 -3.07 -24.58
C VAL A 392 -4.36 -2.24 -23.45
N ASP A 393 -5.60 -2.52 -23.08
CA ASP A 393 -6.28 -1.87 -21.95
C ASP A 393 -5.91 -2.64 -20.66
N LEU A 394 -4.95 -2.14 -19.89
CA LEU A 394 -4.46 -2.80 -18.67
C LEU A 394 -5.31 -2.39 -17.46
N ALA A 395 -5.59 -3.33 -16.57
CA ALA A 395 -6.48 -3.08 -15.45
C ALA A 395 -5.83 -2.24 -14.33
N GLY A 396 -6.61 -1.35 -13.72
CA GLY A 396 -6.24 -0.62 -12.51
C GLY A 396 -5.29 0.54 -12.77
N ASP A 397 -4.25 0.67 -11.93
CA ASP A 397 -3.21 1.71 -12.04
C ASP A 397 -2.01 1.30 -12.91
N THR A 398 -2.12 0.21 -13.67
CA THR A 398 -1.02 -0.39 -14.45
C THR A 398 -0.65 0.48 -15.66
N LEU A 399 0.66 0.69 -15.88
CA LEU A 399 1.24 1.44 -17.00
C LEU A 399 1.87 0.52 -18.05
N GLY A 400 2.66 -0.43 -17.57
CA GLY A 400 3.50 -1.28 -18.37
C GLY A 400 3.62 -2.67 -17.76
N ARG A 401 4.02 -3.62 -18.59
CA ARG A 401 4.38 -4.98 -18.18
C ARG A 401 5.25 -5.69 -19.20
N ALA A 402 6.39 -6.21 -18.78
CA ALA A 402 7.14 -7.24 -19.49
C ALA A 402 6.56 -8.64 -19.23
N ALA A 403 6.30 -9.41 -20.29
CA ALA A 403 5.98 -10.84 -20.13
C ALA A 403 6.27 -11.65 -21.40
N ALA A 404 7.20 -12.59 -21.32
CA ALA A 404 7.59 -13.47 -22.43
C ALA A 404 7.96 -12.66 -23.70
N GLY A 405 9.01 -11.86 -23.62
CA GLY A 405 9.56 -11.09 -24.75
C GLY A 405 8.68 -9.95 -25.28
N THR A 406 7.43 -9.86 -24.84
CA THR A 406 6.50 -8.79 -25.20
C THR A 406 6.42 -7.76 -24.07
N ILE A 407 6.48 -6.49 -24.44
CA ILE A 407 6.11 -5.36 -23.59
C ILE A 407 4.63 -5.04 -23.83
N TYR A 408 3.82 -5.11 -22.78
CA TYR A 408 2.43 -4.66 -22.81
C TYR A 408 2.36 -3.24 -22.25
N ILE A 409 1.79 -2.30 -23.00
CA ILE A 409 1.62 -0.90 -22.58
C ILE A 409 0.13 -0.61 -22.46
N ASP A 410 -0.26 0.08 -21.37
CA ASP A 410 -1.64 0.50 -21.20
C ASP A 410 -2.07 1.52 -22.25
N VAL A 411 -3.32 1.44 -22.71
CA VAL A 411 -3.84 2.29 -23.78
C VAL A 411 -3.93 3.78 -23.38
N ASN A 412 -4.13 4.12 -22.09
CA ASN A 412 -4.43 5.47 -21.62
C ASN A 412 -3.63 5.93 -20.38
N ALA A 413 -2.56 5.20 -20.03
CA ALA A 413 -1.73 5.39 -18.85
C ALA A 413 -2.54 5.39 -17.54
N ALA A 414 -3.39 4.39 -17.35
CA ALA A 414 -4.29 4.25 -16.21
C ALA A 414 -5.09 5.54 -15.92
N GLY A 415 -5.68 6.09 -16.97
CA GLY A 415 -6.55 7.26 -16.97
C GLY A 415 -5.83 8.59 -16.75
N ARG A 416 -4.51 8.65 -16.92
CA ARG A 416 -3.69 9.86 -16.68
C ARG A 416 -2.99 10.40 -17.92
N GLY A 417 -2.97 9.63 -19.00
CA GLY A 417 -2.50 10.06 -20.31
C GLY A 417 -1.01 9.88 -20.53
N TRP A 418 -0.64 9.54 -21.77
CA TRP A 418 0.76 9.39 -22.18
C TRP A 418 1.39 10.72 -22.60
N PHE A 419 2.59 10.99 -22.10
CA PHE A 419 3.55 11.85 -22.76
C PHE A 419 4.40 11.00 -23.72
N VAL A 420 4.34 11.33 -25.00
CA VAL A 420 5.11 10.68 -26.06
C VAL A 420 6.14 11.68 -26.58
N ASP A 421 7.39 11.50 -26.13
CA ASP A 421 8.49 12.38 -26.48
C ASP A 421 8.87 12.27 -27.96
N ALA A 422 9.02 13.41 -28.64
CA ALA A 422 9.46 13.49 -30.03
C ALA A 422 10.99 13.52 -30.18
N THR A 423 11.72 13.86 -29.12
CA THR A 423 13.18 14.04 -29.07
C THR A 423 13.80 13.44 -27.79
N PRO A 424 13.51 12.16 -27.42
CA PRO A 424 13.86 11.60 -26.10
C PRO A 424 15.34 11.63 -25.71
N ALA A 425 16.25 11.81 -26.68
CA ALA A 425 17.70 11.94 -26.46
C ALA A 425 18.16 13.33 -25.97
N ASP A 426 17.33 14.38 -26.08
CA ASP A 426 17.72 15.74 -25.67
C ASP A 426 17.13 16.18 -24.32
N HIS A 427 16.12 15.47 -23.82
CA HIS A 427 15.43 15.70 -22.55
C HIS A 427 14.91 17.14 -22.39
N SER A 428 14.59 17.84 -23.49
CA SER A 428 14.37 19.29 -23.48
C SER A 428 13.18 19.76 -22.65
N GLU A 429 12.23 18.87 -22.40
CA GLU A 429 10.99 19.06 -21.65
C GLU A 429 11.20 18.94 -20.13
N PHE A 430 12.40 18.55 -19.68
CA PHE A 430 12.70 18.21 -18.29
C PHE A 430 13.88 19.00 -17.71
N ALA A 431 14.00 18.96 -16.38
CA ALA A 431 15.17 19.40 -15.63
C ALA A 431 15.66 18.29 -14.70
N TYR A 432 16.97 18.20 -14.51
CA TYR A 432 17.59 17.23 -13.59
C TYR A 432 17.19 17.52 -12.14
N ALA A 433 16.61 16.52 -11.47
CA ALA A 433 16.38 16.50 -10.03
C ALA A 433 17.49 15.73 -9.29
N SER A 434 18.04 14.70 -9.93
CA SER A 434 19.24 13.95 -9.52
C SER A 434 20.06 13.58 -10.78
N GLU A 435 21.09 12.74 -10.63
CA GLU A 435 21.87 12.23 -11.78
C GLU A 435 21.04 11.31 -12.70
N LEU A 436 20.11 10.53 -12.12
CA LEU A 436 19.29 9.53 -12.84
C LEU A 436 17.78 9.87 -12.88
N THR A 437 17.36 10.99 -12.29
CA THR A 437 15.95 11.41 -12.24
C THR A 437 15.77 12.82 -12.78
N LEU A 438 14.88 12.96 -13.75
CA LEU A 438 14.47 14.21 -14.36
C LEU A 438 13.00 14.47 -14.06
N VAL A 439 12.64 15.76 -13.91
CA VAL A 439 11.28 16.22 -13.65
C VAL A 439 10.88 17.26 -14.70
N ALA A 440 9.68 17.13 -15.25
CA ALA A 440 9.16 17.96 -16.33
C ALA A 440 9.11 19.45 -15.95
N LEU A 441 9.39 20.30 -16.93
CA LEU A 441 9.33 21.75 -16.77
C LEU A 441 7.88 22.20 -16.50
N PRO A 442 7.65 23.17 -15.57
CA PRO A 442 6.32 23.62 -15.23
C PRO A 442 5.50 24.09 -16.45
N ALA A 443 4.28 23.55 -16.58
CA ALA A 443 3.35 23.81 -17.68
C ALA A 443 3.79 23.34 -19.08
N GLY A 444 4.79 22.46 -19.19
CA GLY A 444 5.04 21.67 -20.40
C GLY A 444 4.08 20.48 -20.53
N GLU A 445 3.97 19.90 -21.73
CA GLU A 445 3.07 18.74 -21.98
C GLU A 445 3.48 17.51 -21.16
N ALA A 446 4.79 17.30 -20.95
CA ALA A 446 5.32 16.24 -20.10
C ALA A 446 4.84 16.32 -18.64
N ALA A 447 4.56 17.51 -18.10
CA ALA A 447 4.22 17.68 -16.68
C ALA A 447 2.84 17.14 -16.27
N ALA A 448 2.00 16.77 -17.24
CA ALA A 448 0.67 16.21 -16.99
C ALA A 448 0.54 14.72 -17.34
N GLY A 449 1.47 14.17 -18.13
CA GLY A 449 1.41 12.80 -18.64
C GLY A 449 2.47 11.89 -18.03
N ILE A 450 2.29 10.59 -18.21
CA ILE A 450 3.27 9.55 -17.88
C ILE A 450 4.27 9.43 -19.03
N ASP A 451 5.57 9.42 -18.75
CA ASP A 451 6.61 9.35 -19.77
C ASP A 451 6.71 7.94 -20.39
N LEU A 452 6.20 7.78 -21.61
CA LEU A 452 6.19 6.48 -22.31
C LEU A 452 7.61 5.93 -22.54
N TRP A 453 8.60 6.81 -22.69
CA TRP A 453 9.99 6.41 -22.86
C TRP A 453 10.53 5.70 -21.61
N THR A 454 10.29 6.28 -20.42
CA THR A 454 10.66 5.65 -19.14
C THR A 454 9.96 4.32 -18.92
N VAL A 455 8.65 4.23 -19.22
CA VAL A 455 7.91 2.95 -19.08
C VAL A 455 8.51 1.87 -19.98
N ILE A 456 8.70 2.14 -21.28
CA ILE A 456 9.26 1.14 -22.19
C ILE A 456 10.69 0.74 -21.78
N LEU A 457 11.49 1.68 -21.28
CA LEU A 457 12.84 1.39 -20.79
C LEU A 457 12.83 0.53 -19.51
N HIS A 458 11.87 0.74 -18.60
CA HIS A 458 11.66 -0.09 -17.42
C HIS A 458 11.28 -1.52 -17.79
N GLU A 459 10.30 -1.70 -18.69
CA GLU A 459 9.89 -3.04 -19.15
C GLU A 459 10.99 -3.75 -19.95
N LEU A 460 11.84 -3.01 -20.66
CA LEU A 460 13.07 -3.55 -21.24
C LEU A 460 14.05 -4.03 -20.17
N GLY A 461 14.15 -3.35 -19.03
CA GLY A 461 14.92 -3.80 -17.86
C GLY A 461 14.49 -5.20 -17.40
N HIS A 462 13.18 -5.42 -17.22
CA HIS A 462 12.62 -6.73 -16.87
C HIS A 462 12.97 -7.81 -17.91
N LEU A 463 12.82 -7.51 -19.21
CA LEU A 463 13.21 -8.45 -20.28
C LEU A 463 14.73 -8.72 -20.36
N LEU A 464 15.56 -7.84 -19.80
CA LEU A 464 17.00 -8.02 -19.66
C LEU A 464 17.41 -8.66 -18.31
N GLY A 465 16.45 -8.98 -17.44
CA GLY A 465 16.68 -9.66 -16.16
C GLY A 465 17.02 -8.73 -14.98
N TYR A 466 16.64 -7.44 -15.06
CA TYR A 466 16.62 -6.55 -13.89
C TYR A 466 15.25 -6.67 -13.21
N GLU A 467 15.24 -6.81 -11.88
CA GLU A 467 14.00 -6.81 -11.08
C GLU A 467 13.69 -5.41 -10.57
N HIS A 468 12.54 -5.22 -9.91
CA HIS A 468 12.22 -3.95 -9.25
C HIS A 468 13.23 -3.55 -8.17
N GLU A 469 13.49 -2.24 -8.07
CA GLU A 469 14.36 -1.62 -7.07
C GLU A 469 13.62 -0.51 -6.30
N ALA A 470 14.16 -0.13 -5.13
CA ALA A 470 13.54 0.90 -4.29
C ALA A 470 13.65 2.34 -4.85
N ILE A 471 14.58 2.58 -5.80
CA ILE A 471 14.88 3.88 -6.40
C ILE A 471 15.30 3.73 -7.88
N GLY A 472 15.16 4.78 -8.67
CA GLY A 472 15.69 4.83 -10.05
C GLY A 472 14.76 4.22 -11.09
N LEU A 473 15.33 3.79 -12.22
CA LEU A 473 14.57 3.28 -13.38
C LEU A 473 13.66 2.10 -13.01
N MET A 474 14.13 1.19 -12.16
CA MET A 474 13.41 -0.05 -11.82
C MET A 474 12.41 0.11 -10.66
N GLN A 475 11.99 1.33 -10.28
CA GLN A 475 10.91 1.51 -9.31
C GLN A 475 9.59 0.92 -9.82
N ASP A 476 8.84 0.26 -8.93
CA ASP A 476 7.52 -0.33 -9.23
C ASP A 476 6.41 0.71 -9.50
N THR A 477 6.69 1.99 -9.23
CA THR A 477 5.79 3.12 -9.44
C THR A 477 6.42 4.25 -10.25
N LEU A 478 5.67 4.84 -11.19
CA LEU A 478 6.07 6.05 -11.92
C LEU A 478 5.03 7.19 -11.73
N ALA A 479 5.50 8.40 -11.45
CA ALA A 479 4.67 9.59 -11.32
C ALA A 479 4.62 10.41 -12.64
N PRO A 480 3.51 11.13 -12.93
CA PRO A 480 3.43 12.04 -14.07
C PRO A 480 4.55 13.08 -14.08
N GLY A 481 5.09 13.36 -15.27
CA GLY A 481 6.19 14.30 -15.45
C GLY A 481 7.55 13.86 -14.89
N VAL A 482 7.71 12.60 -14.46
CA VAL A 482 9.02 12.05 -14.09
C VAL A 482 9.60 11.25 -15.26
N ARG A 483 10.92 11.39 -15.49
CA ARG A 483 11.71 10.51 -16.35
C ARG A 483 12.89 9.93 -15.57
N HIS A 484 13.13 8.63 -15.69
CA HIS A 484 14.29 7.95 -15.11
C HIS A 484 15.27 7.54 -16.20
N LEU A 485 16.55 7.87 -16.02
CA LEU A 485 17.63 7.41 -16.90
C LEU A 485 18.12 6.02 -16.47
N PRO A 486 18.65 5.21 -17.40
CA PRO A 486 19.25 3.92 -17.06
C PRO A 486 20.58 4.11 -16.33
N ASP A 487 20.85 3.23 -15.36
CA ASP A 487 22.13 3.16 -14.61
C ASP A 487 23.02 2.02 -15.15
N TRP A 488 22.94 1.74 -16.45
CA TRP A 488 23.58 0.58 -17.07
C TRP A 488 25.05 0.82 -17.50
N ASP A 489 25.58 2.02 -17.25
CA ASP A 489 26.94 2.46 -17.65
C ASP A 489 28.05 1.92 -16.71
N ASP A 490 27.71 1.21 -15.63
CA ASP A 490 28.67 0.71 -14.64
C ASP A 490 29.07 -0.78 -14.81
N ASP A 491 29.49 -1.11 -16.04
CA ASP A 491 30.25 -2.34 -16.34
C ASP A 491 31.60 -2.39 -15.58
N SER A 492 31.99 -1.28 -14.93
CA SER A 492 33.17 -1.17 -14.07
C SER A 492 32.97 -1.86 -12.72
N ASP A 493 31.81 -1.68 -12.08
CA ASP A 493 31.55 -2.24 -10.74
C ASP A 493 31.31 -3.76 -10.75
N ARG A 494 30.68 -4.32 -11.79
CA ARG A 494 30.55 -5.79 -11.93
C ARG A 494 31.90 -6.49 -12.09
N PHE A 495 32.87 -5.86 -12.76
CA PHE A 495 34.22 -6.41 -12.88
C PHE A 495 34.96 -6.44 -11.52
N PHE A 496 34.82 -5.41 -10.69
CA PHE A 496 35.46 -5.37 -9.37
C PHE A 496 34.72 -6.22 -8.31
N ALA A 497 33.39 -6.34 -8.38
CA ALA A 497 32.61 -7.24 -7.54
C ALA A 497 33.03 -8.71 -7.74
N GLY A 498 33.13 -9.17 -9.00
CA GLY A 498 33.59 -10.52 -9.32
C GLY A 498 35.01 -10.82 -8.83
N LEU A 499 35.91 -9.84 -8.90
CA LEU A 499 37.28 -9.98 -8.38
C LEU A 499 37.33 -10.16 -6.85
N THR A 500 36.36 -9.61 -6.09
CA THR A 500 36.29 -9.82 -4.63
C THR A 500 35.71 -11.17 -4.21
N GLU A 501 34.86 -11.80 -5.04
CA GLU A 501 34.41 -13.18 -4.80
C GLU A 501 35.49 -14.20 -5.21
N GLU A 502 36.09 -14.07 -6.39
CA GLU A 502 37.15 -15.01 -6.82
C GLU A 502 38.39 -14.96 -5.92
N SER A 503 38.77 -13.80 -5.38
CA SER A 503 39.91 -13.71 -4.46
C SER A 503 39.64 -14.29 -3.07
N ASN A 504 38.38 -14.45 -2.66
CA ASN A 504 38.00 -15.20 -1.46
C ASN A 504 37.97 -16.73 -1.69
N LEU A 505 37.84 -17.19 -2.94
CA LEU A 505 37.82 -18.61 -3.30
C LEU A 505 39.22 -19.24 -3.53
N ILE A 506 40.29 -18.43 -3.54
CA ILE A 506 41.67 -18.87 -3.81
C ILE A 506 42.51 -19.01 -2.51
N ILE A 507 41.92 -18.84 -1.33
CA ILE A 507 42.59 -19.07 -0.03
C ILE A 507 42.09 -20.37 0.64
N PHE A 508 42.62 -21.51 0.20
CA PHE A 508 42.61 -22.79 0.91
C PHE A 508 43.92 -23.56 0.71
#